data_AF-A0AAJ2VQH6-F1
#
_entry.id   AF-A0AAJ2VQH6-F1
#
_cell.length_a   1.000
_cell.length_b   1.000
_cell.length_c   1.000
_cell.angle_alpha   90.00
_cell.angle_beta   90.00
_cell.angle_gamma   90.00
#
_symmetry.space_group_name_H-M   'P 1'
#
loop_
_entity.id
_entity.type
_entity.pdbx_description
1 polymer ?
#
loop_
_entity_poly.entity_id
_entity_poly.type
_entity_poly.pdbx_seq_one_letter_code
_entity_poly.pdbx_strand_id
1 'polypeptide(L)'
;MSLGYFALARSIKPAAAFFEVAGEVGERGVEVEQCDGHQKVVGLREGYQPSDEWQQAVFAFYCAVSSSVRYALEDTDHEGFDSGEVQAWREAFRGGRFEPWGWVHRVIQLMNHARRINNAPTDMGDPEFDLMARVIQQKIEERLK
;
A
#
# COMPACT_ATOMS: atom_id res chain seq x y z
N MET A 1 -17.24 -7.44 10.58
CA MET A 1 -16.66 -7.10 9.26
C MET A 1 -15.30 -6.46 9.50
N SER A 2 -14.28 -6.73 8.67
CA SER A 2 -13.00 -6.03 8.84
C SER A 2 -13.06 -4.62 8.26
N LEU A 3 -12.50 -3.66 8.99
CA LEU A 3 -12.36 -2.28 8.57
C LEU A 3 -11.47 -2.19 7.31
N GLY A 4 -10.40 -2.99 7.25
CA GLY A 4 -9.56 -3.12 6.06
C GLY A 4 -10.35 -3.54 4.81
N TYR A 5 -11.21 -4.57 4.91
CA TYR A 5 -12.05 -4.97 3.78
C TYR A 5 -13.06 -3.89 3.37
N PHE A 6 -13.65 -3.19 4.33
CA PHE A 6 -14.52 -2.04 4.04
C PHE A 6 -13.76 -0.95 3.26
N ALA A 7 -12.55 -0.59 3.70
CA ALA A 7 -11.74 0.43 3.03
C ALA A 7 -11.35 0.03 1.61
N LEU A 8 -10.99 -1.24 1.40
CA LEU A 8 -10.68 -1.78 0.08
C LEU A 8 -11.90 -1.80 -0.85
N ALA A 9 -13.07 -2.21 -0.35
CA ALA A 9 -14.32 -2.21 -1.13
C ALA A 9 -14.73 -0.81 -1.60
N ARG A 10 -14.38 0.25 -0.85
CA ARG A 10 -14.61 1.65 -1.25
C ARG A 10 -13.52 2.23 -2.16
N SER A 11 -12.45 1.47 -2.40
CA SER A 11 -11.27 1.92 -3.14
C SER A 11 -11.06 1.14 -4.45
N ILE A 12 -12.09 0.48 -4.98
CA ILE A 12 -12.00 -0.40 -6.16
C ILE A 12 -11.43 0.32 -7.38
N LYS A 13 -11.92 1.52 -7.71
CA LYS A 13 -11.46 2.24 -8.91
C LYS A 13 -9.96 2.63 -8.83
N PRO A 14 -9.47 3.25 -7.74
CA PRO A 14 -8.03 3.46 -7.55
C PRO A 14 -7.21 2.17 -7.50
N ALA A 15 -7.75 1.10 -6.91
CA ALA A 15 -7.08 -0.20 -6.88
C ALA A 15 -6.88 -0.77 -8.29
N ALA A 16 -7.91 -0.72 -9.14
CA ALA A 16 -7.83 -1.19 -10.53
C ALA A 16 -6.74 -0.45 -11.32
N ALA A 17 -6.71 0.88 -11.23
CA ALA A 17 -5.68 1.70 -11.88
C ALA A 17 -4.26 1.34 -11.40
N PHE A 18 -4.09 1.10 -10.10
CA PHE A 18 -2.81 0.60 -9.59
C PHE A 18 -2.46 -0.78 -10.13
N PHE A 19 -3.42 -1.70 -10.22
CA PHE A 19 -3.18 -3.06 -10.71
C PHE A 19 -2.82 -3.12 -12.20
N GLU A 20 -3.28 -2.17 -13.01
CA GLU A 20 -2.91 -2.06 -14.43
C GLU A 20 -1.41 -1.76 -14.62
N VAL A 21 -0.81 -0.98 -13.72
CA VAL A 21 0.60 -0.54 -13.81
C VAL A 21 1.53 -1.27 -12.83
N ALA A 22 0.96 -2.02 -11.90
CA ALA A 22 1.65 -2.76 -10.84
C ALA A 22 2.80 -3.65 -11.35
N GLY A 23 2.67 -4.24 -12.55
CA GLY A 23 3.67 -5.12 -13.15
C GLY A 23 5.01 -4.42 -13.47
N GLU A 24 5.01 -3.10 -13.65
CA GLU A 24 6.18 -2.34 -14.08
C GLU A 24 7.41 -2.60 -13.21
N VAL A 25 7.24 -2.61 -11.87
CA VAL A 25 8.34 -2.79 -10.92
C VAL A 25 8.96 -4.19 -11.05
N GLY A 26 8.12 -5.21 -11.23
CA GLY A 26 8.60 -6.60 -11.41
C GLY A 26 9.29 -6.81 -12.76
N GLU A 27 8.85 -6.12 -13.81
CA GLU A 27 9.41 -6.28 -15.15
C GLU A 27 10.71 -5.49 -15.34
N ARG A 28 10.78 -4.29 -14.77
CA ARG A 28 11.81 -3.29 -15.10
C ARG A 28 12.67 -2.89 -13.91
N GLY A 29 12.18 -3.07 -12.69
CA GLY A 29 12.74 -2.46 -11.50
C GLY A 29 13.45 -3.41 -10.53
N VAL A 30 13.25 -4.72 -10.63
CA VAL A 30 13.83 -5.68 -9.68
C VAL A 30 15.14 -6.32 -10.17
N GLU A 31 16.03 -6.56 -9.22
CA GLU A 31 17.17 -7.47 -9.35
C GLU A 31 16.75 -8.86 -8.91
N VAL A 32 17.02 -9.84 -9.78
CA VAL A 32 16.64 -11.23 -9.58
C VAL A 32 17.88 -12.10 -9.61
N GLU A 33 18.09 -12.89 -8.57
CA GLU A 33 19.11 -13.93 -8.49
C GLU A 33 18.48 -15.29 -8.84
N GLN A 34 19.22 -16.12 -9.59
CA GLN A 34 18.84 -17.51 -9.83
C GLN A 34 19.42 -18.38 -8.71
N CYS A 35 18.56 -19.02 -7.93
CA CYS A 35 18.96 -19.94 -6.86
C CYS A 35 18.28 -21.29 -7.11
N ASP A 36 19.02 -22.40 -7.15
CA ASP A 36 18.48 -23.78 -7.13
C ASP A 36 17.13 -23.98 -7.86
N GLY A 37 17.05 -23.55 -9.12
CA GLY A 37 15.87 -23.73 -9.98
C GLY A 37 14.70 -22.76 -9.75
N HIS A 38 14.85 -21.75 -8.89
CA HIS A 38 13.87 -20.69 -8.66
C HIS A 38 14.48 -19.29 -8.77
N GLN A 39 13.61 -18.31 -9.01
CA GLN A 39 13.97 -16.89 -9.09
C GLN A 39 13.72 -16.23 -7.74
N LYS A 40 14.69 -15.47 -7.24
CA LYS A 40 14.56 -14.70 -6.00
C LYS A 40 14.77 -13.23 -6.28
N VAL A 41 13.82 -12.38 -5.87
CA VAL A 41 14.00 -10.93 -5.86
C VAL A 41 14.97 -10.57 -4.73
N VAL A 42 16.10 -9.94 -5.07
CA VAL A 42 17.14 -9.55 -4.10
C VAL A 42 17.20 -8.06 -3.85
N GLY A 43 16.53 -7.25 -4.66
CA GLY A 43 16.47 -5.80 -4.50
C GLY A 43 15.86 -5.08 -5.68
N LEU A 44 16.01 -3.75 -5.69
CA LEU A 44 15.72 -2.90 -6.84
C LEU A 44 17.00 -2.70 -7.66
N ARG A 45 16.88 -2.61 -8.98
CA ARG A 45 17.98 -2.28 -9.89
C ARG A 45 18.55 -0.91 -9.54
N GLU A 46 19.87 -0.81 -9.57
CA GLU A 46 20.55 0.47 -9.37
C GLU A 46 20.00 1.55 -10.31
N GLY A 47 19.67 2.72 -9.75
CA GLY A 47 19.14 3.86 -10.51
C GLY A 47 17.68 3.74 -10.96
N TYR A 48 16.98 2.65 -10.65
CA TYR A 48 15.57 2.49 -11.02
C TYR A 48 14.68 3.56 -10.37
N GLN A 49 13.82 4.15 -11.21
CA GLN A 49 12.73 5.04 -10.79
C GLN A 49 11.42 4.54 -11.41
N PRO A 50 10.35 4.41 -10.62
CA PRO A 50 9.04 4.05 -11.14
C PRO A 50 8.48 5.16 -12.03
N SER A 51 7.70 4.81 -13.04
CA SER A 51 7.02 5.77 -13.90
C SER A 51 6.11 6.73 -13.10
N ASP A 52 5.85 7.90 -13.67
CA ASP A 52 4.89 8.85 -13.10
C ASP A 52 3.50 8.23 -12.98
N GLU A 53 3.12 7.36 -13.93
CA GLU A 53 1.84 6.66 -13.92
C GLU A 53 1.73 5.73 -12.71
N TRP A 54 2.79 4.93 -12.44
CA TRP A 54 2.86 4.08 -11.25
C TRP A 54 2.81 4.90 -9.96
N GLN A 55 3.59 5.98 -9.88
CA GLN A 55 3.61 6.85 -8.70
C GLN A 55 2.25 7.49 -8.42
N GLN A 56 1.57 7.96 -9.47
CA GLN A 56 0.22 8.53 -9.36
C GLN A 56 -0.80 7.49 -8.92
N ALA A 57 -0.77 6.28 -9.50
CA ALA A 57 -1.68 5.21 -9.16
C ALA A 57 -1.51 4.73 -7.71
N VAL A 58 -0.26 4.56 -7.25
CA VAL A 58 0.07 4.23 -5.85
C VAL A 58 -0.47 5.29 -4.90
N PHE A 59 -0.20 6.57 -5.18
CA PHE A 59 -0.63 7.64 -4.30
C PHE A 59 -2.15 7.80 -4.29
N ALA A 60 -2.82 7.66 -5.44
CA ALA A 60 -4.27 7.70 -5.53
C ALA A 60 -4.92 6.56 -4.74
N PHE A 61 -4.38 5.35 -4.85
CA PHE A 61 -4.88 4.20 -4.10
C PHE A 61 -4.65 4.36 -2.60
N TYR A 62 -3.47 4.83 -2.18
CA TYR A 62 -3.18 5.19 -0.80
C TYR A 62 -4.20 6.20 -0.25
N CYS A 63 -4.45 7.30 -0.97
CA CYS A 63 -5.41 8.32 -0.54
C CYS A 63 -6.82 7.76 -0.38
N ALA A 64 -7.25 6.89 -1.30
CA ALA A 64 -8.58 6.28 -1.25
C ALA A 64 -8.76 5.34 -0.05
N VAL A 65 -7.78 4.46 0.19
CA VAL A 65 -7.80 3.53 1.33
C VAL A 65 -7.70 4.32 2.63
N SER A 66 -6.74 5.24 2.73
CA SER A 66 -6.53 6.08 3.91
C SER A 66 -7.78 6.88 4.28
N SER A 67 -8.45 7.49 3.29
CA SER A 67 -9.68 8.25 3.51
C SER A 67 -10.84 7.35 3.94
N SER A 68 -10.94 6.15 3.35
CA SER A 68 -12.00 5.20 3.70
C SER A 68 -11.82 4.62 5.11
N VAL A 69 -10.58 4.34 5.52
CA VAL A 69 -10.25 3.96 6.90
C VAL A 69 -10.63 5.09 7.85
N ARG A 70 -10.20 6.32 7.54
CA ARG A 70 -10.49 7.49 8.38
C ARG A 70 -11.99 7.72 8.53
N TYR A 71 -12.74 7.64 7.43
CA TYR A 71 -14.20 7.70 7.44
C TYR A 71 -14.80 6.66 8.40
N ALA A 72 -14.36 5.39 8.31
CA ALA A 72 -14.84 4.32 9.18
C ALA A 72 -14.49 4.53 10.67
N LEU A 73 -13.41 5.26 10.97
CA LEU A 73 -13.01 5.60 12.34
C LEU A 73 -13.82 6.78 12.93
N GLU A 74 -14.32 7.67 12.07
CA GLU A 74 -15.12 8.84 12.42
C GLU A 74 -16.63 8.52 12.50
N ASP A 75 -17.09 7.46 11.82
CA ASP A 75 -18.48 6.97 11.85
C ASP A 75 -18.81 6.37 13.22
N THR A 76 -19.81 6.91 13.93
CA THR A 76 -20.14 6.50 15.31
C THR A 76 -20.77 5.11 15.42
N ASP A 77 -21.28 4.54 14.32
CA ASP A 77 -21.96 3.24 14.30
C ASP A 77 -20.97 2.10 13.98
N HIS A 78 -19.92 1.99 14.79
CA HIS A 78 -18.88 0.93 14.65
C HIS A 78 -19.39 -0.49 14.94
N GLU A 79 -20.68 -0.71 15.18
CA GLU A 79 -21.24 -2.00 15.61
C GLU A 79 -20.95 -3.15 14.64
N GLY A 80 -20.57 -2.84 13.39
CA GLY A 80 -20.18 -3.81 12.38
C GLY A 80 -18.69 -4.19 12.32
N PHE A 81 -17.79 -3.46 12.99
CA PHE A 81 -16.33 -3.66 12.86
C PHE A 81 -15.71 -4.39 14.06
N ASP A 82 -14.61 -5.10 13.81
CA ASP A 82 -13.82 -5.71 14.88
C ASP A 82 -13.21 -4.61 15.78
N SER A 83 -13.49 -4.67 17.09
CA SER A 83 -13.09 -3.62 18.03
C SER A 83 -11.58 -3.53 18.21
N GLY A 84 -10.87 -4.65 18.13
CA GLY A 84 -9.40 -4.69 18.19
C GLY A 84 -8.77 -4.07 16.95
N GLU A 85 -9.33 -4.34 15.77
CA GLU A 85 -8.90 -3.70 14.52
C GLU A 85 -9.11 -2.17 14.58
N VAL A 86 -10.29 -1.72 15.01
CA VAL A 86 -10.60 -0.29 15.15
C VAL A 86 -9.64 0.39 16.12
N GLN A 87 -9.35 -0.23 17.26
CA GLN A 87 -8.39 0.31 18.23
C GLN A 87 -7.00 0.46 17.61
N ALA A 88 -6.51 -0.56 16.92
CA ALA A 88 -5.18 -0.54 16.29
C ALA A 88 -5.05 0.56 15.22
N TRP A 89 -6.12 0.82 14.45
CA TRP A 89 -6.15 1.93 13.49
C TRP A 89 -6.18 3.31 14.16
N ARG A 90 -6.91 3.45 15.28
CA ARG A 90 -6.91 4.70 16.07
C ARG A 90 -5.53 4.98 16.67
N GLU A 91 -4.85 3.96 17.17
CA GLU A 91 -3.47 4.09 17.68
C GLU A 91 -2.52 4.52 16.56
N ALA A 92 -2.58 3.88 15.39
CA ALA A 92 -1.77 4.25 14.24
C ALA A 92 -2.06 5.67 13.71
N PHE A 93 -3.31 6.14 13.78
CA PHE A 93 -3.70 7.49 13.39
C PHE A 93 -3.16 8.56 14.35
N ARG A 94 -3.05 8.25 15.65
CA ARG A 94 -2.53 9.16 16.68
C ARG A 94 -1.01 9.13 16.81
N GLY A 95 -0.37 8.01 16.45
CA GLY A 95 1.08 7.82 16.50
C GLY A 95 1.84 8.47 15.34
N GLY A 96 3.09 8.06 15.15
CA GLY A 96 3.92 8.57 14.06
C GLY A 96 3.41 8.12 12.68
N ARG A 97 3.20 9.09 11.77
CA ARG A 97 2.65 8.84 10.42
C ARG A 97 3.47 7.82 9.62
N PHE A 98 4.80 7.90 9.72
CA PHE A 98 5.77 7.11 8.96
C PHE A 98 6.55 6.11 9.82
N GLU A 99 6.19 5.94 11.09
CA GLU A 99 6.84 4.95 11.96
C GLU A 99 6.49 3.51 11.51
N PRO A 100 7.35 2.51 11.81
CA PRO A 100 7.00 1.10 11.63
C PRO A 100 5.65 0.80 12.29
N TRP A 101 4.73 0.15 11.55
CA TRP A 101 3.34 -0.10 11.99
C TRP A 101 2.47 1.14 12.23
N GLY A 102 2.96 2.33 11.89
CA GLY A 102 2.22 3.58 11.86
C GLY A 102 1.21 3.64 10.71
N TRP A 103 0.57 4.80 10.55
CA TRP A 103 -0.54 4.99 9.61
C TRP A 103 -0.19 4.60 8.17
N VAL A 104 0.89 5.15 7.62
CA VAL A 104 1.29 4.89 6.23
C VAL A 104 1.62 3.42 6.02
N HIS A 105 2.38 2.83 6.95
CA HIS A 105 2.79 1.42 6.89
C HIS A 105 1.59 0.48 6.82
N ARG A 106 0.58 0.70 7.68
CA ARG A 106 -0.64 -0.12 7.69
C ARG A 106 -1.49 0.04 6.42
N VAL A 107 -1.60 1.25 5.87
CA VAL A 107 -2.32 1.46 4.61
C VAL A 107 -1.62 0.73 3.45
N ILE A 108 -0.29 0.80 3.37
CA ILE A 108 0.48 0.06 2.35
C ILE A 108 0.28 -1.46 2.52
N GLN A 109 0.23 -1.97 3.76
CA GLN A 109 -0.08 -3.39 3.98
C GLN A 109 -1.47 -3.79 3.45
N LEU A 110 -2.50 -2.94 3.60
CA LEU A 110 -3.81 -3.19 2.99
C LEU A 110 -3.72 -3.19 1.45
N MET A 111 -2.99 -2.23 0.86
CA MET A 111 -2.79 -2.17 -0.59
C MET A 111 -2.09 -3.43 -1.11
N ASN A 112 -1.04 -3.89 -0.44
CA ASN A 112 -0.31 -5.13 -0.75
C ASN A 112 -1.18 -6.37 -0.57
N HIS A 113 -2.04 -6.39 0.45
CA HIS A 113 -2.99 -7.47 0.64
C HIS A 113 -4.00 -7.54 -0.52
N ALA A 114 -4.57 -6.39 -0.90
CA ALA A 114 -5.49 -6.31 -2.04
C ALA A 114 -4.84 -6.78 -3.34
N ARG A 115 -3.60 -6.38 -3.59
CA ARG A 115 -2.82 -6.81 -4.75
C ARG A 115 -2.61 -8.32 -4.78
N ARG A 116 -2.15 -8.91 -3.67
CA ARG A 116 -1.91 -10.36 -3.56
C ARG A 116 -3.16 -11.21 -3.84
N ILE A 117 -4.34 -10.72 -3.47
CA ILE A 117 -5.60 -11.44 -3.73
C ILE A 117 -6.05 -11.31 -5.20
N ASN A 118 -5.83 -10.16 -5.84
CA ASN A 118 -6.48 -9.84 -7.12
C ASN A 118 -5.61 -10.05 -8.36
N ASN A 119 -4.28 -9.93 -8.25
CA ASN A 119 -3.40 -9.89 -9.44
C ASN A 119 -2.21 -10.87 -9.35
N ALA A 120 -2.40 -12.02 -8.67
CA ALA A 120 -1.40 -13.08 -8.46
C ALA A 120 -0.28 -12.72 -7.46
N PRO A 121 0.49 -13.70 -6.92
CA PRO A 121 1.42 -13.46 -5.82
C PRO A 121 2.55 -12.54 -6.29
N THR A 122 2.55 -11.31 -5.78
CA THR A 122 3.66 -10.40 -6.04
C THR A 122 4.76 -10.70 -5.03
N ASP A 123 5.66 -11.60 -5.43
CA ASP A 123 6.89 -12.02 -4.72
C ASP A 123 7.94 -10.89 -4.62
N MET A 124 7.52 -9.62 -4.72
CA MET A 124 8.42 -8.47 -4.58
C MET A 124 8.64 -8.07 -3.12
N GLY A 125 7.83 -8.56 -2.18
CA GLY A 125 8.04 -8.41 -0.74
C GLY A 125 8.37 -6.98 -0.28
N ASP A 126 9.50 -6.85 0.41
CA ASP A 126 9.98 -5.60 1.02
C ASP A 126 10.38 -4.53 -0.03
N PRO A 127 11.08 -4.83 -1.14
CA PRO A 127 11.39 -3.85 -2.18
C PRO A 127 10.21 -3.00 -2.68
N GLU A 128 9.06 -3.63 -2.94
CA GLU A 128 7.87 -2.91 -3.40
C GLU A 128 7.23 -2.11 -2.26
N PHE A 129 7.24 -2.66 -1.04
CA PHE A 129 6.79 -1.94 0.14
C PHE A 129 7.57 -0.62 0.33
N ASP A 130 8.91 -0.70 0.30
CA ASP A 130 9.80 0.43 0.49
C ASP A 130 9.62 1.48 -0.62
N LEU A 131 9.43 1.02 -1.86
CA LEU A 131 9.19 1.91 -2.99
C LEU A 131 7.87 2.69 -2.83
N MET A 132 6.79 2.02 -2.43
CA MET A 132 5.51 2.67 -2.15
C MET A 132 5.63 3.66 -0.99
N ALA A 133 6.30 3.27 0.10
CA ALA A 133 6.51 4.14 1.26
C ALA A 133 7.25 5.42 0.88
N ARG A 134 8.32 5.31 0.09
CA ARG A 134 9.10 6.45 -0.42
C ARG A 134 8.24 7.39 -1.27
N VAL A 135 7.48 6.85 -2.22
CA VAL A 135 6.61 7.64 -3.11
C VAL A 135 5.51 8.36 -2.31
N ILE A 136 4.86 7.65 -1.39
CA ILE A 136 3.80 8.23 -0.55
C ILE A 136 4.37 9.33 0.35
N GLN A 137 5.52 9.10 0.98
CA GLN A 137 6.18 10.12 1.80
C GLN A 137 6.50 11.36 0.97
N GLN A 138 7.17 11.21 -0.17
CA GLN A 138 7.50 12.32 -1.06
C GLN A 138 6.25 13.13 -1.45
N LYS A 139 5.17 12.45 -1.87
CA LYS A 139 3.92 13.11 -2.30
C LYS A 139 3.20 13.82 -1.15
N ILE A 140 3.27 13.30 0.07
CA ILE A 140 2.73 13.97 1.26
C ILE A 140 3.54 15.22 1.56
N GLU A 141 4.87 15.13 1.56
CA GLU A 141 5.77 16.26 1.85
C GLU A 141 5.66 17.37 0.80
N GLU A 142 5.51 17.02 -0.49
CA GLU A 142 5.24 17.97 -1.59
C GLU A 142 3.95 18.78 -1.37
N ARG A 143 2.93 18.20 -0.72
CA ARG A 143 1.63 18.84 -0.47
C ARG A 143 1.57 19.67 0.82
N LEU A 144 2.56 19.52 1.70
CA LEU A 144 2.64 20.26 2.97
C LEU A 144 3.50 21.53 2.87
N LYS A 145 4.18 21.73 1.74
CA LYS A 145 4.90 22.95 1.38
C LYS A 145 3.96 23.95 0.72
#